data_AF-A0A3M1TPC9-F1
#
_entry.id   AF-A0A3M1TPC9-F1
#
_cell.length_a   1.000
_cell.length_b   1.000
_cell.length_c   1.000
_cell.angle_alpha   90.00
_cell.angle_beta   90.00
_cell.angle_gamma   90.00
#
_symmetry.space_group_name_H-M   'P 1'
#
loop_
_entity.id
_entity.type
_entity.pdbx_description
1 polymer ?
#
loop_
_entity_poly.entity_id
_entity_poly.type
_entity_poly.pdbx_seq_one_letter_code
_entity_poly.pdbx_strand_id
1 'polypeptide(L)'
;MSEIDDAKIAAIVEAVVRRLGAEGVTVGETAAPPAGAAASARTPRAPGETLPLSVAVDSPASPLYVTGDSDRSVAPVYIRGRRGIIDDLDQAVGAARAAYEELHWKLTLETRDRIIASMREAARRVLKDIAQMAVEETGLGRVEDKIKKNLLVIEKTPGTEILRPIAYTGDDGLMLTERAPYGVIGAITPCTNPTETILCNGIGMVAGGNAVVFNVHPAAKRTCRFFVEALNDAIVAAGGPENLLTMVGEPSIESAQALMRHPGIRLLVVTGGGGVVKAAMQSGKRAICAGPGNPPCVVDETADLDRAADGIILGGSIDNTIICTAEKET
;
A
#
# COMPACT_ATOMS: atom_id res chain seq x y z
N MET A 1 15.59 -20.38 -34.54
CA MET A 1 15.96 -20.33 -33.10
C MET A 1 17.43 -20.70 -33.04
N SER A 2 18.32 -19.71 -32.88
CA SER A 2 19.74 -19.97 -32.74
C SER A 2 19.97 -20.58 -31.36
N GLU A 3 20.46 -21.82 -31.32
CA GLU A 3 20.87 -22.47 -30.08
C GLU A 3 21.92 -21.60 -29.37
N ILE A 4 21.69 -21.36 -28.09
CA ILE A 4 22.61 -20.69 -27.21
C ILE A 4 23.77 -21.66 -26.97
N ASP A 5 24.97 -21.22 -27.29
CA ASP A 5 26.19 -22.03 -27.18
C ASP A 5 26.71 -21.99 -25.74
N ASP A 6 26.40 -23.04 -24.98
CA ASP A 6 26.81 -23.20 -23.57
C ASP A 6 28.34 -23.11 -23.39
N ALA A 7 29.13 -23.43 -24.42
CA ALA A 7 30.58 -23.30 -24.38
C ALA A 7 31.01 -21.82 -24.37
N LYS A 8 30.26 -20.94 -25.04
CA LYS A 8 30.48 -19.48 -25.00
C LYS A 8 30.16 -18.89 -23.64
N ILE A 9 29.10 -19.38 -22.98
CA ILE A 9 28.73 -18.94 -21.63
C ILE A 9 29.83 -19.34 -20.63
N ALA A 10 30.28 -20.61 -20.69
CA ALA A 10 31.35 -21.09 -19.82
C ALA A 10 32.65 -20.29 -19.99
N ALA A 11 33.02 -19.94 -21.23
CA ALA A 11 34.20 -19.14 -21.52
C ALA A 11 34.11 -17.71 -20.94
N ILE A 12 32.93 -17.09 -20.96
CA ILE A 12 32.70 -15.76 -20.38
C ILE A 12 32.80 -15.81 -18.85
N VAL A 13 32.18 -16.82 -18.22
CA VAL A 13 32.23 -17.01 -16.77
C VAL A 13 33.67 -17.21 -16.30
N GLU A 14 34.45 -18.03 -17.00
CA GLU A 14 35.86 -18.28 -16.66
C GLU A 14 36.71 -17.00 -16.81
N ALA A 15 36.47 -16.19 -17.84
CA ALA A 15 37.16 -14.92 -18.04
C ALA A 15 36.85 -13.90 -16.93
N VAL A 16 35.62 -13.85 -16.43
CA VAL A 16 35.20 -12.98 -15.32
C VAL A 16 35.83 -13.43 -14.01
N VAL A 17 35.76 -14.73 -13.70
CA VAL A 17 36.37 -15.30 -12.47
C VAL A 17 37.88 -15.06 -12.44
N ARG A 18 38.56 -15.21 -13.58
CA ARG A 18 40.00 -14.94 -13.69
C ARG A 18 40.35 -13.47 -13.48
N ARG A 19 39.48 -12.54 -13.92
CA ARG A 19 39.64 -11.10 -13.68
C ARG A 19 39.48 -10.75 -12.20
N LEU A 20 38.49 -11.35 -11.54
CA LEU A 20 38.24 -11.17 -10.11
C LEU A 20 39.32 -11.82 -9.22
N GLY A 21 39.96 -12.90 -9.69
CA GLY A 21 41.08 -13.53 -8.99
C GLY A 21 42.43 -12.81 -9.16
N ALA A 22 42.56 -11.94 -10.16
CA ALA A 22 43.79 -11.16 -10.40
C ALA A 22 43.86 -9.87 -9.54
N GLU A 23 42.72 -9.37 -9.07
CA GLU A 23 42.61 -8.26 -8.14
C GLU A 23 42.33 -8.80 -6.75
N GLY A 24 43.39 -9.10 -6.00
CA GLY A 24 43.30 -9.69 -4.67
C GLY A 24 42.46 -8.85 -3.71
N VAL A 25 41.24 -9.30 -3.42
CA VAL A 25 40.45 -8.85 -2.26
C VAL A 25 40.66 -9.87 -1.14
N THR A 26 41.50 -9.53 -0.17
CA THR A 26 41.59 -10.26 1.09
C THR A 26 40.41 -9.88 1.98
N VAL A 27 39.56 -10.85 2.31
CA VAL A 27 38.55 -10.71 3.36
C VAL A 27 39.27 -10.84 4.71
N GLY A 28 39.43 -9.73 5.42
CA GLY A 28 40.05 -9.69 6.75
C GLY A 28 39.08 -10.18 7.84
N GLU A 29 39.54 -11.13 8.65
CA GLU A 29 38.90 -11.58 9.89
C GLU A 29 38.87 -10.47 10.97
N THR A 30 37.94 -10.65 11.90
CA THR A 30 37.52 -9.74 12.97
C THR A 30 38.62 -9.40 13.99
N ALA A 31 38.72 -8.13 14.38
CA ALA A 31 39.48 -7.69 15.55
C ALA A 31 38.74 -6.59 16.35
N ALA A 32 38.78 -6.72 17.69
CA ALA A 32 38.15 -5.85 18.68
C ALA A 32 38.83 -4.44 18.79
N PRO A 33 38.16 -3.42 19.38
CA PRO A 33 38.61 -2.03 19.24
C PRO A 33 39.62 -1.63 20.33
N PRO A 34 40.64 -0.80 20.02
CA PRO A 34 41.37 -0.07 21.04
C PRO A 34 40.93 1.40 21.12
N ALA A 35 41.08 1.93 22.33
CA ALA A 35 40.66 3.25 22.77
C ALA A 35 41.62 4.38 22.36
N GLY A 36 41.03 5.56 22.13
CA GLY A 36 41.66 6.86 22.41
C GLY A 36 42.63 7.42 21.36
N ALA A 37 42.17 8.39 20.56
CA ALA A 37 42.93 9.59 20.22
C ALA A 37 41.99 10.63 19.57
N ALA A 38 42.17 11.88 19.97
CA ALA A 38 41.26 12.98 19.72
C ALA A 38 41.61 13.80 18.46
N ALA A 39 40.55 14.37 17.89
CA ALA A 39 40.40 15.67 17.25
C ALA A 39 41.21 16.05 15.98
N SER A 40 40.46 16.35 14.91
CA SER A 40 40.56 17.65 14.23
C SER A 40 39.23 18.01 13.55
N ALA A 41 38.73 19.20 13.88
CA ALA A 41 37.43 19.76 13.58
C ALA A 41 37.16 20.02 12.09
N ARG A 42 35.91 19.77 11.67
CA ARG A 42 35.14 20.71 10.83
C ARG A 42 33.69 20.77 11.35
N THR A 43 33.34 21.92 11.90
CA THR A 43 32.00 22.31 12.36
C THR A 43 31.15 22.90 11.22
N PRO A 44 29.83 23.05 11.41
CA PRO A 44 28.79 22.76 10.42
C PRO A 44 28.20 24.03 9.79
N ARG A 45 27.37 23.85 8.75
CA ARG A 45 26.50 24.91 8.24
C ARG A 45 25.02 24.54 8.46
N ALA A 46 24.32 25.42 9.15
CA ALA A 46 22.86 25.52 9.29
C ALA A 46 22.53 27.02 9.52
N PRO A 47 21.26 27.46 9.66
CA PRO A 47 20.03 27.28 8.88
C PRO A 47 19.33 28.65 8.58
N GLY A 48 18.25 28.66 7.76
CA GLY A 48 17.37 29.83 7.52
C GLY A 48 17.08 29.99 6.01
N GLU A 49 15.84 30.12 5.51
CA GLU A 49 14.77 31.01 5.96
C GLU A 49 13.38 30.35 5.88
N THR A 50 12.57 30.62 6.90
CA THR A 50 11.12 30.40 6.93
C THR A 50 10.38 31.67 6.49
N LEU A 51 9.26 31.53 5.77
CA LEU A 51 8.20 32.54 5.70
C LEU A 51 6.89 31.94 6.24
N PRO A 52 6.04 32.75 6.91
CA PRO A 52 4.99 32.25 7.80
C PRO A 52 3.68 32.01 7.05
N LEU A 53 3.01 30.91 7.38
CA LEU A 53 1.57 30.73 7.11
C LEU A 53 0.90 30.47 8.45
N SER A 54 0.54 31.56 9.11
CA SER A 54 -0.46 31.55 10.18
C SER A 54 -1.84 31.41 9.53
N VAL A 55 -2.49 30.27 9.75
CA VAL A 55 -3.95 30.18 9.65
C VAL A 55 -4.42 29.55 10.95
N ALA A 56 -4.93 30.40 11.84
CA ALA A 56 -5.75 29.96 12.95
C ALA A 56 -7.07 29.43 12.37
N VAL A 57 -7.41 28.19 12.69
CA VAL A 57 -8.75 27.64 12.47
C VAL A 57 -9.20 27.04 13.79
N ASP A 58 -10.02 27.80 14.53
CA ASP A 58 -10.81 27.30 15.64
C ASP A 58 -11.99 26.48 15.10
N SER A 59 -12.04 25.16 15.36
CA SER A 59 -13.30 24.43 15.66
C SER A 59 -13.10 22.94 15.97
N PRO A 60 -14.05 22.31 16.73
CA PRO A 60 -13.71 21.28 17.69
C PRO A 60 -14.15 19.86 17.29
N ALA A 61 -13.34 18.88 17.70
CA ALA A 61 -13.81 17.57 18.15
C ALA A 61 -12.95 17.18 19.37
N SER A 62 -13.61 17.16 20.53
CA SER A 62 -13.00 17.14 21.86
C SER A 62 -12.30 15.83 22.23
N PRO A 63 -11.20 15.88 22.99
CA PRO A 63 -10.76 14.75 23.82
C PRO A 63 -11.60 14.72 25.09
N LEU A 64 -12.16 13.56 25.45
CA LEU A 64 -12.61 13.32 26.82
C LEU A 64 -11.36 13.08 27.68
N TYR A 65 -10.90 14.12 28.39
CA TYR A 65 -9.91 13.97 29.44
C TYR A 65 -10.59 13.46 30.71
N VAL A 66 -10.26 12.25 31.15
CA VAL A 66 -10.49 11.85 32.54
C VAL A 66 -9.41 12.52 33.36
N THR A 67 -9.76 13.61 34.05
CA THR A 67 -8.87 14.25 35.02
C THR A 67 -8.80 13.38 36.27
N GLY A 68 -7.70 12.68 36.45
CA GLY A 68 -7.45 11.83 37.61
C GLY A 68 -5.97 11.49 37.75
N ASP A 69 -5.27 12.39 38.43
CA ASP A 69 -3.96 12.26 39.09
C ASP A 69 -2.70 11.97 38.26
N SER A 70 -1.60 12.55 38.75
CA SER A 70 -0.34 12.79 38.06
C SER A 70 0.53 11.55 37.79
N ASP A 71 1.32 11.67 36.70
CA ASP A 71 2.55 10.93 36.41
C ASP A 71 2.43 9.57 35.67
N ARG A 72 2.54 9.63 34.33
CA ARG A 72 3.31 8.73 33.43
C ARG A 72 2.93 8.96 31.97
N SER A 73 3.89 8.82 31.06
CA SER A 73 3.74 8.92 29.61
C SER A 73 2.56 8.09 29.08
N VAL A 74 1.50 8.74 28.60
CA VAL A 74 0.35 8.07 27.99
C VAL A 74 0.53 8.11 26.47
N ALA A 75 0.90 6.96 25.88
CA ALA A 75 0.74 6.75 24.45
C ALA A 75 -0.74 6.94 24.08
N PRO A 76 -1.08 7.54 22.91
CA PRO A 76 -2.47 7.76 22.54
C PRO A 76 -3.23 6.44 22.53
N VAL A 77 -4.22 6.33 23.41
CA VAL A 77 -5.14 5.18 23.47
C VAL A 77 -6.12 5.34 22.32
N TYR A 78 -5.87 4.66 21.20
CA TYR A 78 -6.89 4.49 20.16
C TYR A 78 -8.05 3.67 20.76
N ILE A 79 -9.26 4.21 20.68
CA ILE A 79 -10.47 3.49 21.11
C ILE A 79 -10.57 2.23 20.26
N ARG A 80 -10.41 1.06 20.89
CA ARG A 80 -10.65 -0.24 20.25
C ARG A 80 -12.13 -0.33 19.85
N GLY A 81 -12.43 0.00 18.60
CA GLY A 81 -13.76 -0.15 18.00
C GLY A 81 -13.69 -1.07 16.80
N ARG A 82 -14.62 -2.03 16.69
CA ARG A 82 -14.74 -2.94 15.53
C ARG A 82 -15.27 -2.23 14.26
N ARG A 83 -15.00 -0.93 14.06
CA ARG A 83 -15.56 -0.16 12.93
C ARG A 83 -15.02 -0.71 11.61
N GLY A 84 -15.94 -1.10 10.73
CA GLY A 84 -15.61 -1.78 9.49
C GLY A 84 -15.24 -3.26 9.64
N ILE A 85 -15.22 -3.86 10.84
CA ILE A 85 -14.82 -5.27 11.04
C ILE A 85 -16.03 -6.15 11.35
N ILE A 86 -16.48 -6.88 10.33
CA ILE A 86 -17.73 -7.65 10.36
C ILE A 86 -17.43 -9.11 10.07
N ASP A 87 -17.86 -10.02 10.95
CA ASP A 87 -17.51 -11.45 10.86
C ASP A 87 -18.30 -12.15 9.74
N ASP A 88 -19.58 -11.83 9.61
CA ASP A 88 -20.46 -12.39 8.58
C ASP A 88 -20.30 -11.62 7.25
N LEU A 89 -20.08 -12.37 6.17
CA LEU A 89 -19.83 -11.78 4.86
C LEU A 89 -21.05 -11.02 4.30
N ASP A 90 -22.25 -11.57 4.47
CA ASP A 90 -23.46 -10.96 3.94
C ASP A 90 -23.75 -9.64 4.66
N GLN A 91 -23.55 -9.60 5.99
CA GLN A 91 -23.59 -8.36 6.78
C GLN A 91 -22.50 -7.37 6.35
N ALA A 92 -21.28 -7.83 6.09
CA ALA A 92 -20.18 -6.97 5.64
C ALA A 92 -20.50 -6.31 4.29
N VAL A 93 -21.09 -7.06 3.36
CA VAL A 93 -21.53 -6.56 2.06
C VAL A 93 -22.75 -5.66 2.21
N GLY A 94 -23.70 -5.99 3.08
CA GLY A 94 -24.88 -5.17 3.37
C GLY A 94 -24.52 -3.80 3.94
N ALA A 95 -23.59 -3.77 4.91
CA ALA A 95 -23.08 -2.54 5.49
C ALA A 95 -22.35 -1.68 4.46
N ALA A 96 -21.45 -2.28 3.67
CA ALA A 96 -20.77 -1.58 2.58
C ALA A 96 -21.76 -1.07 1.51
N ARG A 97 -22.86 -1.81 1.25
CA ARG A 97 -23.90 -1.37 0.32
C ARG A 97 -24.63 -0.13 0.82
N ALA A 98 -25.00 -0.09 2.09
CA ALA A 98 -25.62 1.09 2.71
C ALA A 98 -24.67 2.30 2.66
N ALA A 99 -23.39 2.09 2.99
CA ALA A 99 -22.36 3.13 2.92
C ALA A 99 -22.16 3.66 1.49
N TYR A 100 -22.16 2.77 0.49
CA TYR A 100 -22.11 3.14 -0.93
C TYR A 100 -23.31 4.02 -1.32
N GLU A 101 -24.53 3.63 -0.96
CA GLU A 101 -25.73 4.39 -1.30
C GLU A 101 -25.72 5.79 -0.67
N GLU A 102 -25.22 5.92 0.55
CA GLU A 102 -25.02 7.21 1.20
C GLU A 102 -23.97 8.06 0.46
N LEU A 103 -22.78 7.50 0.20
CA LEU A 103 -21.70 8.19 -0.52
C LEU A 103 -22.10 8.64 -1.93
N HIS A 104 -22.88 7.81 -2.62
CA HIS A 104 -23.25 8.04 -4.01
C HIS A 104 -24.39 9.05 -4.14
N TRP A 105 -25.43 8.92 -3.30
CA TRP A 105 -26.65 9.71 -3.47
C TRP A 105 -26.72 10.95 -2.60
N LYS A 106 -25.99 11.01 -1.49
CA LYS A 106 -26.10 12.12 -0.53
C LYS A 106 -24.86 13.01 -0.44
N LEU A 107 -23.69 12.50 -0.83
CA LEU A 107 -22.42 13.20 -0.62
C LEU A 107 -21.83 13.75 -1.93
N THR A 108 -21.11 14.86 -1.83
CA THR A 108 -20.49 15.58 -2.95
C THR A 108 -19.07 15.08 -3.24
N LEU A 109 -18.51 15.44 -4.40
CA LEU A 109 -17.09 15.21 -4.70
C LEU A 109 -16.17 15.89 -3.68
N GLU A 110 -16.52 17.09 -3.21
CA GLU A 110 -15.76 17.79 -2.17
C GLU A 110 -15.71 17.01 -0.84
N THR A 111 -16.82 16.37 -0.44
CA THR A 111 -16.82 15.48 0.72
C THR A 111 -15.90 14.28 0.48
N ARG A 112 -15.86 13.73 -0.74
CA ARG A 112 -14.92 12.64 -1.09
C ARG A 112 -13.47 13.09 -0.99
N ASP A 113 -13.16 14.32 -1.40
CA ASP A 113 -11.82 14.91 -1.25
C ASP A 113 -11.40 14.99 0.22
N ARG A 114 -12.30 15.47 1.08
CA ARG A 114 -12.06 15.52 2.53
C ARG A 114 -11.87 14.12 3.13
N ILE A 115 -12.67 13.13 2.71
CA ILE A 115 -12.52 11.75 3.14
C ILE A 115 -11.14 11.22 2.76
N ILE A 116 -10.72 11.38 1.50
CA ILE A 116 -9.41 10.90 1.02
C ILE A 116 -8.26 11.60 1.75
N ALA A 117 -8.36 12.92 1.95
CA ALA A 117 -7.36 13.66 2.71
C ALA A 117 -7.26 13.14 4.16
N SER A 118 -8.40 12.87 4.80
CA SER A 118 -8.47 12.30 6.16
C SER A 118 -7.86 10.89 6.23
N MET A 119 -8.16 10.03 5.25
CA MET A 119 -7.57 8.69 5.16
C MET A 119 -6.03 8.74 5.05
N ARG A 120 -5.49 9.63 4.19
CA ARG A 120 -4.04 9.84 4.06
C ARG A 120 -3.43 10.31 5.36
N GLU A 121 -4.07 11.25 6.05
CA GLU A 121 -3.60 11.78 7.32
C GLU A 121 -3.61 10.72 8.43
N ALA A 122 -4.68 9.95 8.54
CA ALA A 122 -4.75 8.82 9.46
C ALA A 122 -3.64 7.80 9.19
N ALA A 123 -3.41 7.46 7.92
CA ALA A 123 -2.32 6.57 7.52
C ALA A 123 -0.93 7.12 7.89
N ARG A 124 -0.69 8.44 7.78
CA ARG A 124 0.56 9.06 8.25
C ARG A 124 0.74 8.92 9.76
N ARG A 125 -0.33 9.10 10.54
CA ARG A 125 -0.29 9.03 12.00
C ARG A 125 0.07 7.64 12.51
N VAL A 126 -0.47 6.59 11.90
CA VAL A 126 -0.22 5.19 12.29
C VAL A 126 0.91 4.53 11.49
N LEU A 127 1.63 5.27 10.65
CA LEU A 127 2.58 4.76 9.65
C LEU A 127 3.64 3.81 10.25
N LYS A 128 4.22 4.19 11.38
CA LYS A 128 5.25 3.38 12.05
C LYS A 128 4.65 2.11 12.64
N ASP A 129 3.48 2.21 13.24
CA ASP A 129 2.79 1.09 13.88
C ASP A 129 2.40 0.04 12.83
N ILE A 130 1.79 0.45 11.72
CA ILE A 130 1.39 -0.48 10.66
C ILE A 130 2.58 -1.16 9.98
N ALA A 131 3.71 -0.46 9.82
CA ALA A 131 4.92 -1.03 9.24
C ALA A 131 5.54 -2.07 10.18
N GLN A 132 5.64 -1.75 11.47
CA GLN A 132 6.15 -2.67 12.48
C GLN A 132 5.27 -3.91 12.61
N MET A 133 3.95 -3.71 12.78
CA MET A 133 2.98 -4.79 12.88
C MET A 133 3.00 -5.71 11.66
N ALA A 134 3.11 -5.15 10.45
CA ALA A 134 3.16 -5.95 9.22
C ALA A 134 4.38 -6.89 9.21
N VAL A 135 5.57 -6.40 9.56
CA VAL A 135 6.79 -7.23 9.62
C VAL A 135 6.68 -8.28 10.72
N GLU A 136 6.23 -7.89 11.92
CA GLU A 136 6.07 -8.80 13.06
C GLU A 136 5.05 -9.91 12.79
N GLU A 137 3.94 -9.58 12.15
CA GLU A 137 2.85 -10.52 11.90
C GLU A 137 3.16 -11.46 10.74
N THR A 138 3.72 -10.93 9.64
CA THR A 138 3.94 -11.71 8.41
C THR A 138 5.31 -12.40 8.38
N GLY A 139 6.29 -11.87 9.12
CA GLY A 139 7.69 -12.26 8.99
C GLY A 139 8.33 -11.81 7.67
N LEU A 140 7.68 -10.93 6.90
CA LEU A 140 8.11 -10.54 5.55
C LEU A 140 8.54 -9.07 5.50
N GLY A 141 9.67 -8.83 4.85
CA GLY A 141 10.15 -7.48 4.52
C GLY A 141 10.90 -6.77 5.65
N ARG A 142 11.04 -5.44 5.52
CA ARG A 142 11.75 -4.56 6.47
C ARG A 142 10.86 -3.38 6.85
N VAL A 143 10.95 -2.94 8.10
CA VAL A 143 10.11 -1.85 8.62
C VAL A 143 10.35 -0.56 7.83
N GLU A 144 11.61 -0.24 7.55
CA GLU A 144 12.02 0.95 6.81
C GLU A 144 11.46 0.96 5.39
N ASP A 145 11.45 -0.19 4.72
CA ASP A 145 10.93 -0.29 3.36
C ASP A 145 9.40 -0.27 3.35
N LYS A 146 8.73 -0.89 4.32
CA LYS A 146 7.27 -0.74 4.49
C LYS A 146 6.84 0.69 4.81
N ILE A 147 7.64 1.45 5.55
CA ILE A 147 7.41 2.88 5.75
C ILE A 147 7.47 3.62 4.41
N LYS A 148 8.53 3.41 3.61
CA LYS A 148 8.66 4.04 2.28
C LYS A 148 7.51 3.67 1.35
N LYS A 149 7.10 2.39 1.33
CA LYS A 149 6.01 1.91 0.48
C LYS A 149 4.65 2.49 0.90
N ASN A 150 4.37 2.57 2.20
CA ASN A 150 3.15 3.22 2.67
C ASN A 150 3.16 4.73 2.37
N LEU A 151 4.30 5.42 2.54
CA LEU A 151 4.44 6.82 2.13
C LEU A 151 4.17 7.02 0.63
N LEU A 152 4.71 6.13 -0.21
CA LEU A 152 4.44 6.15 -1.64
C LEU A 152 2.93 6.10 -1.94
N VAL A 153 2.19 5.23 -1.27
CA VAL A 153 0.72 5.13 -1.44
C VAL A 153 0.01 6.37 -0.90
N ILE A 154 0.41 6.84 0.29
CA ILE A 154 -0.12 8.06 0.92
C ILE A 154 0.05 9.28 0.01
N GLU A 155 1.14 9.38 -0.75
CA GLU A 155 1.46 10.56 -1.55
C GLU A 155 1.03 10.43 -3.01
N LYS A 156 1.09 9.22 -3.58
CA LYS A 156 1.00 9.05 -5.04
C LYS A 156 -0.19 8.23 -5.53
N THR A 157 -0.96 7.58 -4.67
CA THR A 157 -2.24 7.01 -5.12
C THR A 157 -3.17 8.15 -5.54
N PRO A 158 -3.71 8.17 -6.78
CA PRO A 158 -4.59 9.25 -7.21
C PRO A 158 -5.93 9.30 -6.44
N GLY A 159 -6.43 10.49 -6.16
CA GLY A 159 -7.74 10.76 -5.58
C GLY A 159 -8.81 11.04 -6.64
N THR A 160 -9.72 11.97 -6.35
CA THR A 160 -10.83 12.36 -7.25
C THR A 160 -10.37 13.14 -8.48
N GLU A 161 -9.12 13.62 -8.53
CA GLU A 161 -8.59 14.38 -9.66
C GLU A 161 -8.63 13.59 -10.98
N ILE A 162 -8.72 12.26 -10.91
CA ILE A 162 -8.87 11.36 -12.07
C ILE A 162 -10.30 11.33 -12.64
N LEU A 163 -11.29 11.89 -11.93
CA LEU A 163 -12.71 11.84 -12.30
C LEU A 163 -13.14 12.99 -13.20
N ARG A 164 -12.20 13.84 -13.65
CA ARG A 164 -12.49 14.95 -14.56
C ARG A 164 -13.22 14.43 -15.82
N PRO A 165 -14.37 15.01 -16.18
CA PRO A 165 -15.11 14.62 -17.37
C PRO A 165 -14.35 15.03 -18.63
N ILE A 166 -14.54 14.28 -19.71
CA ILE A 166 -14.04 14.63 -21.04
C ILE A 166 -15.23 15.07 -21.89
N ALA A 167 -15.14 16.25 -22.49
CA ALA A 167 -16.16 16.82 -23.35
C ALA A 167 -15.73 16.79 -24.82
N TYR A 168 -16.62 16.33 -25.70
CA TYR A 168 -16.47 16.39 -27.15
C TYR A 168 -17.56 17.30 -27.71
N THR A 169 -17.16 18.28 -28.52
CA THR A 169 -18.07 19.25 -29.16
C THR A 169 -17.85 19.24 -30.67
N GLY A 170 -18.94 19.24 -31.45
CA GLY A 170 -18.88 19.30 -32.91
C GLY A 170 -20.26 19.52 -33.53
N ASP A 171 -20.37 19.25 -34.83
CA ASP A 171 -21.62 19.41 -35.60
C ASP A 171 -22.78 18.57 -35.03
N ASP A 172 -22.45 17.44 -34.40
CA ASP A 172 -23.39 16.52 -33.76
C ASP A 172 -23.73 16.89 -32.29
N GLY A 173 -23.26 18.05 -31.80
CA GLY A 173 -23.58 18.57 -30.47
C GLY A 173 -22.50 18.34 -29.42
N LEU A 174 -22.92 17.99 -28.19
CA LEU A 174 -22.07 17.80 -27.02
C LEU A 174 -22.17 16.36 -26.50
N MET A 175 -21.03 15.70 -26.35
CA MET A 175 -20.91 14.42 -25.64
C MET A 175 -20.02 14.61 -24.41
N LEU A 176 -20.47 14.11 -23.26
CA LEU A 176 -19.70 14.02 -22.02
C LEU A 176 -19.38 12.57 -21.70
N THR A 177 -18.13 12.30 -21.35
CA THR A 177 -17.67 11.01 -20.81
C THR A 177 -17.24 11.19 -19.37
N GLU A 178 -17.90 10.47 -18.46
CA GLU A 178 -17.62 10.52 -17.02
C GLU A 178 -17.33 9.12 -16.46
N ARG A 179 -16.67 9.09 -15.30
CA ARG A 179 -16.38 7.85 -14.57
C ARG A 179 -17.42 7.67 -13.46
N ALA A 180 -18.31 6.70 -13.63
CA ALA A 180 -19.33 6.34 -12.65
C ALA A 180 -18.87 5.19 -11.72
N PRO A 181 -19.38 5.10 -10.48
CA PRO A 181 -19.06 4.01 -9.57
C PRO A 181 -19.59 2.66 -10.07
N TYR A 182 -18.91 1.59 -9.67
CA TYR A 182 -19.38 0.20 -9.84
C TYR A 182 -20.40 -0.20 -8.76
N GLY A 183 -20.27 0.34 -7.54
CA GLY A 183 -21.05 -0.06 -6.37
C GLY A 183 -20.16 -0.57 -5.24
N VAL A 184 -20.42 -1.80 -4.80
CA VAL A 184 -19.58 -2.48 -3.80
C VAL A 184 -18.50 -3.31 -4.51
N ILE A 185 -17.24 -3.04 -4.17
CA ILE A 185 -16.07 -3.74 -4.70
C ILE A 185 -15.59 -4.76 -3.68
N GLY A 186 -15.41 -6.02 -4.11
CA GLY A 186 -14.77 -7.05 -3.30
C GLY A 186 -13.26 -7.05 -3.56
N ALA A 187 -12.47 -6.79 -2.52
CA ALA A 187 -11.02 -6.65 -2.64
C ALA A 187 -10.29 -7.76 -1.85
N ILE A 188 -9.38 -8.48 -2.52
CA ILE A 188 -8.51 -9.46 -1.87
C ILE A 188 -7.08 -8.91 -1.84
N THR A 189 -6.48 -8.88 -0.65
CA THR A 189 -5.18 -8.24 -0.42
C THR A 189 -4.10 -9.25 -0.02
N PRO A 190 -2.84 -9.05 -0.46
CA PRO A 190 -1.73 -9.97 -0.19
C PRO A 190 -1.13 -9.72 1.21
N CYS A 191 -0.37 -10.70 1.71
CA CYS A 191 0.43 -10.52 2.93
C CYS A 191 1.76 -9.77 2.70
N THR A 192 2.22 -9.63 1.44
CA THR A 192 3.49 -8.93 1.13
C THR A 192 3.34 -7.41 1.24
N ASN A 193 2.17 -6.89 0.86
CA ASN A 193 1.81 -5.46 0.85
C ASN A 193 0.45 -5.23 1.56
N PRO A 194 0.29 -5.64 2.83
CA PRO A 194 -1.03 -5.73 3.45
C PRO A 194 -1.70 -4.35 3.57
N THR A 195 -0.99 -3.37 4.12
CA THR A 195 -1.54 -2.04 4.38
C THR A 195 -1.46 -1.13 3.16
N GLU A 196 -0.40 -1.26 2.36
CA GLU A 196 -0.25 -0.53 1.11
C GLU A 196 -1.40 -0.84 0.15
N THR A 197 -1.78 -2.11 0.02
CA THR A 197 -2.89 -2.52 -0.85
C THR A 197 -4.24 -2.02 -0.33
N ILE A 198 -4.47 -2.08 1.00
CA ILE A 198 -5.70 -1.56 1.61
C ILE A 198 -5.84 -0.06 1.35
N LEU A 199 -4.77 0.71 1.58
CA LEU A 199 -4.82 2.16 1.40
C LEU A 199 -4.95 2.54 -0.08
N CYS A 200 -4.19 1.91 -0.96
CA CYS A 200 -4.24 2.20 -2.39
C CYS A 200 -5.63 1.91 -2.96
N ASN A 201 -6.17 0.73 -2.66
CA ASN A 201 -7.53 0.35 -3.05
C ASN A 201 -8.57 1.26 -2.40
N GLY A 202 -8.46 1.51 -1.09
CA GLY A 202 -9.37 2.36 -0.33
C GLY A 202 -9.47 3.76 -0.94
N ILE A 203 -8.33 4.44 -1.17
CA ILE A 203 -8.30 5.78 -1.78
C ILE A 203 -8.94 5.76 -3.16
N GLY A 204 -8.46 4.90 -4.07
CA GLY A 204 -8.92 4.91 -5.46
C GLY A 204 -10.40 4.51 -5.61
N MET A 205 -10.86 3.54 -4.83
CA MET A 205 -12.24 3.04 -4.88
C MET A 205 -13.21 4.04 -4.26
N VAL A 206 -12.86 4.65 -3.11
CA VAL A 206 -13.67 5.70 -2.48
C VAL A 206 -13.72 6.95 -3.34
N ALA A 207 -12.59 7.35 -3.95
CA ALA A 207 -12.56 8.44 -4.92
C ALA A 207 -13.60 8.20 -6.02
N GLY A 208 -13.54 7.01 -6.64
CA GLY A 208 -14.50 6.57 -7.66
C GLY A 208 -15.94 6.39 -7.18
N GLY A 209 -16.26 6.70 -5.93
CA GLY A 209 -17.61 6.63 -5.38
C GLY A 209 -18.07 5.23 -4.97
N ASN A 210 -17.15 4.32 -4.67
CA ASN A 210 -17.43 2.93 -4.32
C ASN A 210 -17.25 2.68 -2.82
N ALA A 211 -17.93 1.65 -2.31
CA ALA A 211 -17.57 1.03 -1.03
C ALA A 211 -16.75 -0.24 -1.28
N VAL A 212 -15.98 -0.66 -0.29
CA VAL A 212 -15.05 -1.79 -0.41
C VAL A 212 -15.26 -2.81 0.69
N VAL A 213 -15.31 -4.09 0.31
CA VAL A 213 -15.32 -5.24 1.23
C VAL A 213 -14.01 -5.99 1.06
N PHE A 214 -13.15 -5.93 2.07
CA PHE A 214 -11.85 -6.60 2.08
C PHE A 214 -11.94 -8.03 2.61
N ASN A 215 -11.31 -8.95 1.90
CA ASN A 215 -10.90 -10.24 2.43
C ASN A 215 -9.38 -10.34 2.33
N VAL A 216 -8.72 -10.11 3.46
CA VAL A 216 -7.26 -9.94 3.52
C VAL A 216 -6.57 -11.28 3.72
N HIS A 217 -5.29 -11.39 3.36
CA HIS A 217 -4.55 -12.61 3.64
C HIS A 217 -4.53 -12.93 5.15
N PRO A 218 -4.84 -14.18 5.59
CA PRO A 218 -4.91 -14.53 7.01
C PRO A 218 -3.62 -14.23 7.79
N ALA A 219 -2.46 -14.36 7.15
CA ALA A 219 -1.15 -14.04 7.72
C ALA A 219 -0.90 -12.54 8.00
N ALA A 220 -1.80 -11.64 7.61
CA ALA A 220 -1.70 -10.20 7.89
C ALA A 220 -2.98 -9.65 8.57
N LYS A 221 -3.79 -10.54 9.17
CA LYS A 221 -5.14 -10.22 9.66
C LYS A 221 -5.16 -9.09 10.68
N ARG A 222 -4.29 -9.12 11.70
CA ARG A 222 -4.32 -8.16 12.81
C ARG A 222 -3.88 -6.78 12.35
N THR A 223 -2.83 -6.71 11.54
CA THR A 223 -2.33 -5.47 10.94
C THR A 223 -3.40 -4.83 10.06
N CYS A 224 -4.03 -5.62 9.17
CA CYS A 224 -5.11 -5.14 8.31
C CYS A 224 -6.33 -4.68 9.12
N ARG A 225 -6.73 -5.43 10.16
CA ARG A 225 -7.84 -5.07 11.04
C ARG A 225 -7.62 -3.70 11.68
N PHE A 226 -6.50 -3.53 12.36
CA PHE A 226 -6.12 -2.26 12.99
C PHE A 226 -6.17 -1.09 12.00
N PHE A 227 -5.67 -1.32 10.78
CA PHE A 227 -5.61 -0.28 9.77
C PHE A 227 -6.98 0.07 9.18
N VAL A 228 -7.85 -0.92 8.93
CA VAL A 228 -9.24 -0.68 8.48
C VAL A 228 -10.05 0.08 9.53
N GLU A 229 -9.87 -0.25 10.81
CA GLU A 229 -10.51 0.49 11.92
C GLU A 229 -10.07 1.97 11.91
N ALA A 230 -8.75 2.23 11.84
CA ALA A 230 -8.20 3.59 11.78
C ALA A 230 -8.69 4.40 10.57
N LEU A 231 -8.82 3.75 9.39
CA LEU A 231 -9.33 4.40 8.18
C LEU A 231 -10.83 4.71 8.30
N ASN A 232 -11.65 3.82 8.88
CA ASN A 232 -13.07 4.10 9.09
C ASN A 232 -13.29 5.25 10.08
N ASP A 233 -12.51 5.33 11.15
CA ASP A 233 -12.56 6.45 12.07
C ASP A 233 -12.26 7.78 11.35
N ALA A 234 -11.27 7.78 10.46
CA ALA A 234 -10.91 8.94 9.65
C ALA A 234 -12.01 9.32 8.64
N ILE A 235 -12.65 8.34 8.01
CA ILE A 235 -13.75 8.54 7.05
C ILE A 235 -14.94 9.19 7.77
N VAL A 236 -15.36 8.65 8.91
CA VAL A 236 -16.49 9.18 9.69
C VAL A 236 -16.19 10.58 10.20
N ALA A 237 -14.98 10.82 10.73
CA ALA A 237 -14.58 12.15 11.19
C ALA A 237 -14.59 13.21 10.07
N ALA A 238 -14.42 12.81 8.80
CA ALA A 238 -14.49 13.68 7.64
C ALA A 238 -15.92 13.88 7.09
N GLY A 239 -16.93 13.33 7.75
CA GLY A 239 -18.34 13.36 7.31
C GLY A 239 -18.68 12.31 6.25
N GLY A 240 -17.88 11.25 6.16
CA GLY A 240 -18.18 10.08 5.33
C GLY A 240 -19.02 9.02 6.04
N PRO A 241 -19.59 8.07 5.30
CA PRO A 241 -20.42 7.00 5.87
C PRO A 241 -19.59 6.02 6.70
N GLU A 242 -20.19 5.46 7.74
CA GLU A 242 -19.60 4.31 8.44
C GLU A 242 -19.53 3.10 7.50
N ASN A 243 -18.53 2.24 7.68
CA ASN A 243 -18.40 0.98 6.92
C ASN A 243 -18.22 1.18 5.41
N LEU A 244 -17.69 2.33 4.99
CA LEU A 244 -17.30 2.53 3.60
C LEU A 244 -16.16 1.58 3.19
N LEU A 245 -15.34 1.18 4.16
CA LEU A 245 -14.39 0.09 4.07
C LEU A 245 -14.79 -0.99 5.10
N THR A 246 -15.27 -2.14 4.65
CA THR A 246 -15.48 -3.30 5.52
C THR A 246 -14.40 -4.34 5.31
N MET A 247 -14.17 -5.18 6.33
CA MET A 247 -13.25 -6.31 6.30
C MET A 247 -13.92 -7.50 6.99
N VAL A 248 -13.81 -8.68 6.37
CA VAL A 248 -14.21 -9.95 7.00
C VAL A 248 -13.35 -10.18 8.24
N GLY A 249 -13.99 -10.35 9.40
CA GLY A 249 -13.29 -10.40 10.69
C GLY A 249 -12.31 -11.57 10.81
N GLU A 250 -12.70 -12.75 10.31
CA GLU A 250 -11.89 -13.96 10.26
C GLU A 250 -11.71 -14.40 8.78
N PRO A 251 -10.76 -13.79 8.05
CA PRO A 251 -10.51 -14.12 6.65
C PRO A 251 -9.94 -15.53 6.50
N SER A 252 -10.34 -16.19 5.43
CA SER A 252 -9.96 -17.55 5.06
C SER A 252 -10.08 -17.73 3.54
N ILE A 253 -9.61 -18.87 3.03
CA ILE A 253 -9.77 -19.20 1.61
C ILE A 253 -11.26 -19.33 1.26
N GLU A 254 -12.05 -19.92 2.15
CA GLU A 254 -13.49 -20.13 1.98
C GLU A 254 -14.23 -18.80 1.94
N SER A 255 -13.93 -17.87 2.85
CA SER A 255 -14.55 -16.54 2.84
C SER A 255 -14.10 -15.72 1.62
N ALA A 256 -12.88 -15.89 1.13
CA ALA A 256 -12.42 -15.24 -0.10
C ALA A 256 -13.18 -15.77 -1.33
N GLN A 257 -13.38 -17.09 -1.42
CA GLN A 257 -14.20 -17.71 -2.46
C GLN A 257 -15.67 -17.29 -2.38
N ALA A 258 -16.21 -17.18 -1.17
CA ALA A 258 -17.56 -16.67 -0.95
C ALA A 258 -17.69 -15.22 -1.42
N LEU A 259 -16.75 -14.34 -1.06
CA LEU A 259 -16.72 -12.94 -1.52
C LEU A 259 -16.70 -12.85 -3.06
N MET A 260 -15.88 -13.68 -3.72
CA MET A 260 -15.81 -13.72 -5.19
C MET A 260 -17.13 -14.09 -5.86
N ARG A 261 -18.02 -14.82 -5.19
CA ARG A 261 -19.31 -15.27 -5.74
C ARG A 261 -20.49 -14.44 -5.23
N HIS A 262 -20.32 -13.70 -4.15
CA HIS A 262 -21.39 -12.99 -3.47
C HIS A 262 -22.17 -12.03 -4.41
N PRO A 263 -23.50 -12.10 -4.48
CA PRO A 263 -24.30 -11.35 -5.45
C PRO A 263 -24.23 -9.84 -5.27
N GLY A 264 -24.01 -9.36 -4.05
CA GLY A 264 -23.84 -7.94 -3.74
C GLY A 264 -22.52 -7.31 -4.24
N ILE A 265 -21.55 -8.12 -4.70
CA ILE A 265 -20.27 -7.62 -5.23
C ILE A 265 -20.38 -7.34 -6.73
N ARG A 266 -20.03 -6.11 -7.13
CA ARG A 266 -20.16 -5.60 -8.50
C ARG A 266 -18.88 -5.69 -9.32
N LEU A 267 -17.74 -5.62 -8.65
CA LEU A 267 -16.41 -5.74 -9.23
C LEU A 267 -15.49 -6.45 -8.22
N LEU A 268 -14.64 -7.34 -8.72
CA LEU A 268 -13.57 -7.94 -7.94
C LEU A 268 -12.25 -7.22 -8.24
N VAL A 269 -11.47 -6.96 -7.20
CA VAL A 269 -10.07 -6.51 -7.32
C VAL A 269 -9.21 -7.45 -6.49
N VAL A 270 -8.41 -8.27 -7.16
CA VAL A 270 -7.70 -9.40 -6.54
C VAL A 270 -6.21 -9.24 -6.75
N THR A 271 -5.49 -9.03 -5.65
CA THR A 271 -4.03 -8.92 -5.64
C THR A 271 -3.45 -10.08 -4.86
N GLY A 272 -2.78 -11.00 -5.55
CA GLY A 272 -2.22 -12.19 -4.92
C GLY A 272 -1.60 -13.19 -5.89
N GLY A 273 -1.32 -14.40 -5.38
CA GLY A 273 -0.72 -15.47 -6.18
C GLY A 273 -1.61 -16.00 -7.30
N GLY A 274 -1.02 -16.79 -8.20
CA GLY A 274 -1.73 -17.34 -9.38
C GLY A 274 -3.00 -18.12 -9.05
N GLY A 275 -3.04 -18.81 -7.91
CA GLY A 275 -4.22 -19.56 -7.46
C GLY A 275 -5.44 -18.67 -7.19
N VAL A 276 -5.28 -17.59 -6.41
CA VAL A 276 -6.39 -16.69 -6.08
C VAL A 276 -6.82 -15.86 -7.29
N VAL A 277 -5.88 -15.48 -8.15
CA VAL A 277 -6.17 -14.81 -9.43
C VAL A 277 -6.98 -15.72 -10.35
N LYS A 278 -6.57 -16.99 -10.50
CA LYS A 278 -7.32 -17.97 -11.31
C LYS A 278 -8.75 -18.16 -10.78
N ALA A 279 -8.91 -18.27 -9.46
CA ALA A 279 -10.23 -18.38 -8.84
C ALA A 279 -11.11 -17.15 -9.13
N ALA A 280 -10.54 -15.94 -9.07
CA ALA A 280 -11.25 -14.70 -9.36
C ALA A 280 -11.70 -14.62 -10.84
N MET A 281 -10.81 -14.98 -11.76
CA MET A 281 -11.12 -15.03 -13.20
C MET A 281 -12.20 -16.08 -13.54
N GLN A 282 -12.32 -17.12 -12.73
CA GLN A 282 -13.35 -18.18 -12.86
C GLN A 282 -14.64 -17.90 -12.07
N SER A 283 -14.74 -16.76 -11.38
CA SER A 283 -15.90 -16.43 -10.53
C SER A 283 -17.18 -16.08 -11.29
N GLY A 284 -17.07 -15.79 -12.59
CA GLY A 284 -18.18 -15.27 -13.39
C GLY A 284 -18.49 -13.78 -13.16
N LYS A 285 -17.72 -13.09 -12.31
CA LYS A 285 -17.79 -11.64 -12.11
C LYS A 285 -16.69 -10.93 -12.87
N ARG A 286 -16.90 -9.64 -13.17
CA ARG A 286 -15.83 -8.77 -13.65
C ARG A 286 -14.74 -8.71 -12.58
N ALA A 287 -13.50 -8.95 -12.98
CA ALA A 287 -12.35 -8.99 -12.07
C ALA A 287 -11.17 -8.20 -12.66
N ILE A 288 -10.53 -7.41 -11.81
CA ILE A 288 -9.21 -6.83 -12.05
C ILE A 288 -8.24 -7.64 -11.20
N CYS A 289 -7.31 -8.34 -11.86
CA CYS A 289 -6.40 -9.27 -11.19
C CYS A 289 -4.95 -8.80 -11.33
N ALA A 290 -4.26 -8.66 -10.20
CA ALA A 290 -2.82 -8.46 -10.14
C ALA A 290 -2.15 -9.78 -9.72
N GLY A 291 -1.57 -10.45 -10.70
CA GLY A 291 -0.91 -11.76 -10.55
C GLY A 291 0.59 -11.67 -10.23
N PRO A 292 1.25 -12.83 -10.12
CA PRO A 292 2.69 -12.88 -9.85
C PRO A 292 3.52 -12.35 -11.02
N GLY A 293 4.71 -11.83 -10.71
CA GLY A 293 5.72 -11.43 -11.68
C GLY A 293 7.05 -12.15 -11.44
N ASN A 294 7.85 -12.30 -12.50
CA ASN A 294 9.25 -12.72 -12.46
C ASN A 294 10.08 -11.78 -13.34
N PRO A 295 10.33 -10.53 -12.90
CA PRO A 295 10.85 -9.47 -13.76
C PRO A 295 12.35 -9.66 -14.04
N PRO A 296 12.77 -9.99 -15.28
CA PRO A 296 14.17 -9.98 -15.65
C PRO A 296 14.67 -8.54 -15.80
N CYS A 297 15.95 -8.32 -15.49
CA CYS A 297 16.63 -7.05 -15.76
C CYS A 297 17.76 -7.29 -16.77
N VAL A 298 17.66 -6.70 -17.96
CA VAL A 298 18.65 -6.85 -19.03
C VAL A 298 19.58 -5.63 -19.02
N VAL A 299 20.89 -5.89 -19.00
CA VAL A 299 21.93 -4.88 -19.11
C VAL A 299 22.74 -5.17 -20.38
N ASP A 300 22.79 -4.21 -21.31
CA ASP A 300 23.53 -4.33 -22.57
C ASP A 300 24.79 -3.45 -22.58
N GLU A 301 25.57 -3.51 -23.66
CA GLU A 301 26.81 -2.76 -23.82
C GLU A 301 26.65 -1.23 -23.89
N THR A 302 25.41 -0.74 -24.00
CA THR A 302 25.09 0.69 -24.06
C THR A 302 24.73 1.27 -22.69
N ALA A 303 24.59 0.42 -21.67
CA ALA A 303 24.18 0.82 -20.34
C ALA A 303 25.28 1.58 -19.58
N ASP A 304 24.86 2.56 -18.79
CA ASP A 304 25.65 3.11 -17.69
C ASP A 304 25.70 2.05 -16.58
N LEU A 305 26.84 1.35 -16.48
CA LEU A 305 26.97 0.17 -15.61
C LEU A 305 26.88 0.52 -14.12
N ASP A 306 27.39 1.67 -13.70
CA ASP A 306 27.31 2.10 -12.30
C ASP A 306 25.86 2.38 -11.90
N ARG A 307 25.12 3.11 -12.76
CA ARG A 307 23.70 3.35 -12.53
C ARG A 307 22.84 2.09 -12.61
N ALA A 308 23.20 1.16 -13.51
CA ALA A 308 22.52 -0.12 -13.62
C ALA A 308 22.73 -0.94 -12.34
N ALA A 309 23.95 -1.03 -11.83
CA ALA A 309 24.25 -1.74 -10.59
C ALA A 309 23.49 -1.15 -9.40
N ASP A 310 23.53 0.17 -9.21
CA ASP A 310 22.80 0.85 -8.13
C ASP A 310 21.29 0.61 -8.22
N GLY A 311 20.72 0.74 -9.43
CA GLY A 311 19.30 0.52 -9.69
C GLY A 311 18.86 -0.91 -9.38
N ILE A 312 19.61 -1.90 -9.86
CA ILE A 312 19.31 -3.32 -9.67
C ILE A 312 19.44 -3.72 -8.20
N ILE A 313 20.47 -3.23 -7.50
CA ILE A 313 20.66 -3.53 -6.07
C ILE A 313 19.51 -2.92 -5.27
N LEU A 314 19.16 -1.66 -5.52
CA LEU A 314 18.07 -1.00 -4.81
C LEU A 314 16.71 -1.64 -5.12
N GLY A 315 16.42 -1.89 -6.39
CA GLY A 315 15.17 -2.49 -6.85
C GLY A 315 15.00 -3.94 -6.40
N GLY A 316 16.04 -4.76 -6.56
CA GLY A 316 16.01 -6.18 -6.20
C GLY A 316 15.95 -6.39 -4.69
N SER A 317 16.58 -5.54 -3.89
CA SER A 317 16.66 -5.69 -2.43
C SER A 317 15.49 -5.06 -1.65
N ILE A 318 14.64 -4.25 -2.30
CA ILE A 318 13.56 -3.52 -1.63
C ILE A 318 12.60 -4.48 -0.92
N ASP A 319 12.34 -4.20 0.35
CA ASP A 319 11.45 -4.99 1.21
C ASP A 319 11.75 -6.50 1.16
N ASN A 320 13.04 -6.87 1.06
CA ASN A 320 13.51 -8.24 0.92
C ASN A 320 12.98 -8.97 -0.33
N THR A 321 12.89 -8.26 -1.47
CA THR A 321 12.51 -8.85 -2.78
C THR A 321 11.06 -9.35 -2.84
N ILE A 322 10.22 -9.02 -1.85
CA ILE A 322 8.83 -9.51 -1.79
C ILE A 322 7.87 -8.75 -2.72
N ILE A 323 8.32 -7.63 -3.32
CA ILE A 323 7.52 -6.85 -4.26
C ILE A 323 7.47 -7.58 -5.60
N CYS A 324 6.28 -7.66 -6.21
CA CYS A 324 6.07 -8.39 -7.47
C CYS A 324 6.86 -7.83 -8.67
N THR A 325 7.28 -6.57 -8.59
CA THR A 325 8.09 -5.88 -9.59
C THR A 325 9.58 -5.88 -9.29
N ALA A 326 10.01 -6.40 -8.13
CA ALA A 326 11.43 -6.49 -7.80
C ALA A 326 12.14 -7.42 -8.79
N GLU A 327 13.31 -6.99 -9.24
CA GLU A 327 14.16 -7.70 -10.19
C GLU A 327 14.53 -9.08 -9.63
N LYS A 328 14.18 -10.13 -10.36
CA LYS A 328 14.48 -11.52 -10.01
C LYS A 328 14.23 -12.44 -11.20
N GLU A 329 15.04 -13.49 -11.26
CA GLU A 329 14.87 -14.60 -12.18
C GLU A 329 15.11 -15.89 -11.38
N THR A 330 14.06 -16.70 -11.26
CA THR A 330 14.10 -18.04 -10.62
C THR A 330 14.34 -19.15 -11.61
#